data_AF-A0AAW2JAE8-F1
#
_entry.id   AF-A0AAW2JAE8-F1
#
_cell.length_a   1.000
_cell.length_b   1.000
_cell.length_c   1.000
_cell.angle_alpha   90.00
_cell.angle_beta   90.00
_cell.angle_gamma   90.00
#
_symmetry.space_group_name_H-M   'P 1'
#
loop_
_entity.id
_entity.type
_entity.pdbx_description
1 polymer ?
#
loop_
_entity_poly.entity_id
_entity_poly.type
_entity_poly.pdbx_seq_one_letter_code
_entity_poly.pdbx_strand_id
1 'polypeptide(L)'
;MFLTMMILGHLILKHLIDVYLELLMEELQNLWHVGVLTHDNAKNKTFTMPAVMMWTVNDLLAYGMVFGWSTTGVVGCPVCMKDTRVFYLPNDWMACYFDCHRQILPQDHRYRRNKKAFTTNRVERRLHVQD
;
A
#
# COMPACT_ATOMS: atom_id res chain seq x y z
N MET A 1 15.26 12.97 7.77
CA MET A 1 14.21 13.96 7.47
C MET A 1 12.96 13.18 7.12
N PHE A 2 11.84 13.42 7.79
CA PHE A 2 10.57 12.77 7.47
C PHE A 2 9.70 13.77 6.73
N LEU A 3 9.30 13.43 5.50
CA LEU A 3 8.32 14.20 4.75
C LEU A 3 6.95 13.57 5.01
N THR A 4 6.10 14.26 5.75
CA THR A 4 4.78 13.77 6.13
C THR A 4 3.71 14.53 5.37
N MET A 5 3.02 13.84 4.46
CA MET A 5 1.83 14.38 3.79
C MET A 5 0.59 13.84 4.50
N MET A 6 -0.13 14.70 5.23
CA MET A 6 -1.38 14.31 5.90
C MET A 6 -2.57 14.61 4.98
N ILE A 7 -3.12 13.56 4.38
CA ILE A 7 -4.34 13.60 3.57
C ILE A 7 -5.53 13.41 4.54
N LEU A 8 -6.26 14.48 4.88
CA LEU A 8 -7.46 14.36 5.72
C LEU A 8 -8.57 13.61 4.95
N GLY A 9 -8.99 12.46 5.45
CA GLY A 9 -9.86 11.51 4.75
C GLY A 9 -11.35 11.90 4.59
N HIS A 10 -11.69 13.15 4.27
CA HIS A 10 -13.08 13.52 3.95
C HIS A 10 -13.33 13.58 2.43
N LEU A 11 -14.57 13.22 2.03
CA LEU A 11 -15.02 12.85 0.67
C LEU A 11 -14.65 13.81 -0.49
N ILE A 12 -14.16 15.00 -0.19
CA ILE A 12 -13.78 16.03 -1.16
C ILE A 12 -12.37 15.76 -1.77
N LEU A 13 -11.55 14.91 -1.15
CA LEU A 13 -10.13 14.78 -1.53
C LEU A 13 -9.80 13.93 -2.78
N LYS A 14 -10.72 13.13 -3.32
CA LYS A 14 -10.42 12.39 -4.56
C LYS A 14 -10.04 13.32 -5.72
N HIS A 15 -10.58 14.53 -5.74
CA HIS A 15 -10.36 15.52 -6.80
C HIS A 15 -9.25 16.53 -6.48
N LEU A 16 -8.61 16.45 -5.31
CA LEU A 16 -7.56 17.38 -4.90
C LEU A 16 -6.20 16.70 -4.72
N ILE A 17 -6.14 15.38 -4.84
CA ILE A 17 -4.89 14.63 -4.60
C ILE A 17 -3.81 14.98 -5.61
N ASP A 18 -4.21 15.30 -6.85
CA ASP A 18 -3.35 15.85 -7.90
C ASP A 18 -2.66 17.15 -7.46
N VAL A 19 -3.40 18.08 -6.85
CA VAL A 19 -2.85 19.34 -6.30
C VAL A 19 -1.83 19.07 -5.19
N TYR A 20 -2.11 18.14 -4.28
CA TYR A 20 -1.16 17.77 -3.23
C TYR A 20 0.08 17.06 -3.76
N LEU A 21 -0.09 16.20 -4.78
CA LEU A 21 1.03 15.52 -5.42
C LEU A 21 1.92 16.49 -6.20
N GLU A 22 1.35 17.54 -6.81
CA GLU A 22 2.11 18.60 -7.44
C GLU A 22 3.01 19.33 -6.43
N LEU A 23 2.45 19.77 -5.30
CA LEU A 23 3.22 20.39 -4.21
C LEU A 23 4.33 19.46 -3.68
N LEU A 24 4.02 18.16 -3.51
CA LEU A 24 5.00 17.16 -3.09
C LEU A 24 6.14 17.04 -4.12
N MET A 25 5.81 17.02 -5.41
CA MET A 25 6.80 16.93 -6.49
C MET A 25 7.71 18.18 -6.51
N GLU A 26 7.15 19.37 -6.31
CA GLU A 26 7.93 20.61 -6.20
C GLU A 26 8.89 20.57 -5.02
N GLU A 27 8.42 20.16 -3.83
CA GLU A 27 9.28 20.03 -2.64
C GLU A 27 10.41 19.02 -2.85
N LEU A 28 10.11 17.86 -3.46
CA LEU A 28 11.12 16.85 -3.76
C LEU A 28 12.15 17.34 -4.78
N GLN A 29 11.72 18.08 -5.81
CA GLN A 29 12.63 18.70 -6.76
C GLN A 29 13.52 19.74 -6.09
N ASN A 30 12.95 20.55 -5.19
CA ASN A 30 13.71 21.55 -4.44
C ASN A 30 14.75 20.87 -3.53
N LEU A 31 14.35 19.82 -2.82
CA LEU A 31 15.24 19.00 -1.99
C LEU A 31 16.37 18.33 -2.77
N TRP A 32 16.16 17.98 -4.05
CA TRP A 32 17.20 17.40 -4.88
C TRP A 32 18.16 18.45 -5.47
N HIS A 33 17.61 19.53 -6.04
CA HIS A 33 18.41 20.53 -6.77
C HIS A 33 19.03 21.61 -5.86
N VAL A 34 18.30 22.05 -4.84
CA VAL A 34 18.75 23.07 -3.89
C VAL A 34 19.29 22.42 -2.61
N GLY A 35 18.64 21.35 -2.14
CA GLY A 35 19.01 20.67 -0.89
C GLY A 35 18.60 21.43 0.37
N VAL A 36 18.91 20.86 1.53
CA VAL A 36 18.61 21.46 2.83
C VAL A 36 19.89 21.66 3.63
N LEU A 37 20.02 22.83 4.26
CA LEU A 37 21.16 23.13 5.12
C LEU A 37 21.13 22.21 6.35
N THR A 38 22.11 21.33 6.45
CA THR A 38 22.18 20.28 7.48
C THR A 38 23.50 20.38 8.24
N HIS A 39 23.42 20.23 9.56
CA HIS A 39 24.60 20.20 10.42
C HIS A 39 25.05 18.75 10.66
N ASP A 40 26.28 18.42 10.25
CA ASP A 40 26.95 17.17 10.58
C ASP A 40 27.63 17.31 11.94
N ASN A 41 27.04 16.71 12.98
CA ASN A 41 27.59 16.74 14.33
C ASN A 41 28.93 16.00 14.47
N ALA A 42 29.17 14.96 13.66
CA ALA A 42 30.42 14.20 13.72
C ALA A 42 31.60 15.00 13.15
N LYS A 43 31.34 15.83 12.13
CA LYS A 43 32.35 16.69 11.50
C LYS A 43 32.31 18.14 12.00
N ASN A 44 31.34 18.47 12.86
CA ASN A 44 31.04 19.83 13.34
C ASN A 44 31.01 20.86 12.19
N LYS A 45 30.34 20.52 11.08
CA LYS A 45 30.27 21.34 9.87
C LYS A 45 28.87 21.35 9.30
N THR A 46 28.52 22.47 8.70
CA THR A 46 27.25 22.63 7.98
C THR A 46 27.48 22.41 6.49
N PHE A 47 26.61 21.66 5.85
CA PHE A 47 26.64 21.38 4.41
C PHE A 47 25.23 21.36 3.85
N THR A 48 25.12 21.54 2.53
CA THR A 48 23.85 21.40 1.82
C THR A 48 23.65 19.93 1.48
N MET A 49 22.62 19.32 2.06
CA MET A 49 22.30 17.91 1.85
C MET A 49 21.17 17.79 0.81
N PRO A 50 21.43 17.22 -0.38
CA PRO A 50 20.36 16.81 -1.27
C PRO A 50 19.60 15.63 -0.64
N ALA A 51 18.28 15.62 -0.81
CA ALA A 51 17.44 14.53 -0.32
C ALA A 51 16.57 13.96 -1.46
N VAL A 52 16.37 12.64 -1.43
CA VAL A 52 15.49 11.92 -2.35
C VAL A 52 14.51 11.07 -1.58
N MET A 53 13.34 10.88 -2.16
CA MET A 53 12.31 10.00 -1.64
C MET A 53 12.54 8.57 -2.13
N MET A 54 12.68 7.64 -1.20
CA MET A 54 13.00 6.25 -1.52
C MET A 54 11.77 5.34 -1.49
N TRP A 55 10.90 5.48 -0.48
CA TRP A 55 9.63 4.74 -0.39
C TRP A 55 8.56 5.55 0.34
N THR A 56 7.29 5.24 0.06
CA THR A 56 6.13 5.72 0.83
C THR A 56 5.58 4.61 1.71
N VAL A 57 5.03 4.99 2.87
CA VAL A 57 4.20 4.09 3.67
C VAL A 57 2.77 4.61 3.57
N ASN A 58 1.92 3.85 2.89
CA ASN A 58 0.51 4.19 2.69
C ASN A 58 -0.36 3.10 3.28
N ASP A 59 -1.53 3.47 3.79
CA ASP A 59 -2.58 2.49 3.99
C ASP A 59 -3.18 2.05 2.65
N LEU A 60 -4.04 1.04 2.65
CA LEU A 60 -4.62 0.49 1.42
C LEU A 60 -5.45 1.53 0.65
N LEU A 61 -6.12 2.45 1.35
CA LEU A 61 -6.97 3.47 0.73
C LEU A 61 -6.13 4.55 0.05
N ALA A 62 -5.13 5.09 0.74
CA ALA A 62 -4.15 6.02 0.20
C ALA A 62 -3.38 5.40 -0.97
N TYR A 63 -3.04 4.10 -0.89
CA TYR A 63 -2.44 3.39 -2.01
C TYR A 63 -3.33 3.42 -3.26
N GLY A 64 -4.64 3.22 -3.09
CA GLY A 64 -5.59 3.34 -4.19
C GLY A 64 -5.70 4.74 -4.78
N MET A 65 -5.68 5.77 -3.91
CA MET A 65 -5.81 7.15 -4.35
C MET A 65 -4.53 7.66 -5.04
N VAL A 66 -3.35 7.38 -4.48
CA VAL A 66 -2.08 7.89 -4.98
C VAL A 66 -1.59 7.12 -6.21
N PHE A 67 -1.73 5.80 -6.23
CA PHE A 67 -1.20 4.95 -7.32
C PHE A 67 -2.27 4.54 -8.33
N GLY A 68 -3.50 5.06 -8.21
CA GLY A 68 -4.62 4.67 -9.05
C GLY A 68 -4.99 3.18 -8.92
N TRP A 69 -4.56 2.53 -7.83
CA TRP A 69 -4.83 1.12 -7.62
C TRP A 69 -6.31 0.92 -7.26
N SER A 70 -6.97 -0.05 -7.90
CA SER A 70 -8.30 -0.43 -7.45
C SER A 70 -8.20 -1.02 -6.06
N THR A 71 -8.88 -0.47 -5.06
CA THR A 71 -8.94 -1.05 -3.70
C THR A 71 -10.12 -2.00 -3.52
N THR A 72 -10.94 -2.14 -4.57
CA THR A 72 -12.14 -2.98 -4.59
C THR A 72 -12.08 -3.97 -5.77
N GLY A 73 -13.02 -4.92 -5.78
CA GLY A 73 -13.13 -5.92 -6.86
C GLY A 73 -12.11 -7.05 -6.77
N VAL A 74 -11.88 -7.76 -7.87
CA VAL A 74 -11.00 -8.95 -7.90
C VAL A 74 -9.54 -8.56 -7.66
N VAL A 75 -9.06 -7.47 -8.26
CA VAL A 75 -7.65 -7.05 -8.19
C VAL A 75 -7.32 -6.14 -7.01
N GLY A 76 -8.21 -6.06 -6.01
CA GLY A 76 -8.07 -5.05 -4.95
C GLY A 76 -6.90 -5.26 -4.00
N CYS A 77 -6.37 -6.48 -3.90
CA CYS A 77 -5.18 -6.76 -3.10
C CYS A 77 -3.92 -6.48 -3.93
N PRO A 78 -3.07 -5.52 -3.55
CA PRO A 78 -1.84 -5.21 -4.31
C PRO A 78 -0.81 -6.34 -4.27
N VAL A 79 -0.86 -7.17 -3.23
CA VAL A 79 0.06 -8.31 -3.06
C VAL A 79 -0.37 -9.50 -3.93
N CYS A 80 -1.67 -9.78 -3.97
CA CYS A 80 -2.20 -10.99 -4.62
C CYS A 80 -2.68 -10.72 -6.06
N MET A 81 -2.97 -9.46 -6.40
CA MET A 81 -3.40 -9.01 -7.73
C MET A 81 -4.50 -9.90 -8.33
N LYS A 82 -4.22 -10.57 -9.45
CA LYS A 82 -5.15 -11.44 -10.17
C LYS A 82 -5.30 -12.82 -9.53
N ASP A 83 -4.36 -13.21 -8.68
CA ASP A 83 -4.36 -14.51 -8.00
C ASP A 83 -5.18 -14.51 -6.71
N THR A 84 -5.81 -13.38 -6.36
CA THR A 84 -6.77 -13.33 -5.27
C THR A 84 -7.92 -14.32 -5.49
N ARG A 85 -8.42 -14.89 -4.40
CA ARG A 85 -9.62 -15.75 -4.42
C ARG A 85 -10.88 -15.00 -4.00
N VAL A 86 -10.93 -13.72 -4.39
CA VAL A 86 -12.10 -12.87 -4.16
C VAL A 86 -13.30 -13.50 -4.84
N PHE A 87 -14.43 -13.49 -4.14
CA PHE A 87 -15.72 -13.89 -4.68
C PHE A 87 -16.73 -12.80 -4.40
N TYR A 88 -17.74 -12.67 -5.26
CA TYR A 88 -18.83 -11.73 -5.04
C TYR A 88 -19.91 -12.36 -4.17
N LEU A 89 -20.42 -11.61 -3.19
CA LEU A 89 -21.58 -12.04 -2.44
C LEU A 89 -22.80 -12.08 -3.38
N PRO A 90 -23.61 -13.15 -3.38
CA PRO A 90 -24.70 -13.34 -4.34
C PRO A 90 -25.73 -12.20 -4.37
N ASN A 91 -25.97 -11.58 -3.22
CA ASN A 91 -27.06 -10.61 -3.06
C ASN A 91 -26.62 -9.15 -3.27
N ASP A 92 -25.37 -8.82 -2.92
CA ASP A 92 -24.91 -7.43 -2.88
C ASP A 92 -23.89 -7.09 -3.97
N TRP A 93 -23.46 -8.08 -4.77
CA TRP A 93 -22.40 -7.96 -5.78
C TRP A 93 -21.12 -7.30 -5.23
N MET A 94 -20.95 -7.38 -3.92
CA MET A 94 -19.81 -6.82 -3.21
C MET A 94 -18.71 -7.87 -3.16
N ALA A 95 -17.49 -7.44 -3.50
CA ALA A 95 -16.31 -8.29 -3.43
C ALA A 95 -16.02 -8.68 -1.97
N CYS A 96 -15.97 -9.99 -1.70
CA CYS A 96 -15.61 -10.54 -0.41
C CYS A 96 -14.19 -11.11 -0.45
N TYR A 97 -13.37 -10.68 0.50
CA TYR A 97 -11.99 -11.13 0.68
C TYR A 97 -11.85 -12.19 1.79
N PHE A 98 -12.98 -12.72 2.27
CA PHE A 98 -12.97 -13.76 3.28
C PHE A 98 -12.14 -14.96 2.80
N ASP A 99 -11.36 -15.56 3.70
CA ASP A 99 -10.48 -16.70 3.43
C ASP A 99 -9.29 -16.46 2.48
N CYS A 100 -9.17 -15.28 1.86
CA CYS A 100 -8.09 -15.00 0.90
C CYS A 100 -6.71 -14.93 1.55
N HIS A 101 -6.61 -14.46 2.79
CA HIS A 101 -5.34 -14.29 3.51
C HIS A 101 -4.57 -15.61 3.75
N ARG A 102 -5.23 -16.77 3.71
CA ARG A 102 -4.57 -18.08 3.92
C ARG A 102 -3.53 -18.41 2.87
N GLN A 103 -3.63 -17.83 1.68
CA GLN A 103 -2.64 -18.02 0.62
C GLN A 103 -1.27 -17.39 0.94
N ILE A 104 -1.23 -16.45 1.89
CA ILE A 104 0.00 -15.78 2.34
C ILE A 104 0.73 -16.59 3.43
N LEU A 105 0.02 -17.50 4.12
CA LEU A 105 0.61 -18.30 5.20
C LEU A 105 1.66 -19.29 4.67
N PRO A 106 2.63 -19.75 5.48
CA PRO A 106 3.53 -20.84 5.07
C PRO A 106 2.76 -22.11 4.65
N GLN A 107 3.33 -22.91 3.74
CA GLN A 107 2.63 -24.05 3.12
C GLN A 107 2.21 -25.14 4.13
N ASP A 108 2.97 -25.29 5.20
CA ASP A 108 2.77 -26.20 6.31
C ASP A 108 1.86 -25.62 7.42
N HIS A 109 1.44 -24.36 7.30
CA HIS A 109 0.66 -23.68 8.32
C HIS A 109 -0.70 -24.36 8.54
N ARG A 110 -1.02 -24.71 9.79
CA ARG A 110 -2.24 -25.46 10.19
C ARG A 110 -3.54 -24.88 9.63
N TYR A 111 -3.64 -23.55 9.55
CA TYR A 111 -4.85 -22.88 9.04
C TYR A 111 -5.09 -23.12 7.55
N ARG A 112 -4.06 -23.42 6.73
CA ARG A 112 -4.26 -23.84 5.34
C ARG A 112 -5.08 -25.12 5.21
N ARG A 113 -5.09 -25.98 6.23
CA ARG A 113 -5.85 -27.25 6.25
C ARG A 113 -7.10 -27.20 7.13
N ASN A 114 -7.36 -26.08 7.81
CA ASN A 114 -8.54 -25.94 8.67
C ASN A 114 -9.82 -25.76 7.82
N LYS A 115 -10.65 -26.79 7.78
CA LYS A 115 -11.91 -26.86 7.02
C LYS A 115 -13.14 -26.37 7.79
N LYS A 116 -12.98 -26.01 9.07
CA LYS A 116 -14.09 -25.66 9.99
C LYS A 116 -14.15 -24.17 10.32
N ALA A 117 -13.00 -23.53 10.59
CA ALA A 117 -12.95 -22.11 10.98
C ALA A 117 -12.99 -21.13 9.80
N PHE A 118 -12.91 -21.65 8.58
CA PHE A 118 -12.79 -20.90 7.33
C PHE A 118 -13.86 -21.38 6.34
N THR A 119 -13.73 -21.07 5.06
CA THR A 119 -14.64 -21.61 4.04
C THR A 119 -14.76 -23.13 4.17
N THR A 120 -16.00 -23.58 4.38
CA THR A 120 -16.30 -24.98 4.72
C THR A 120 -15.71 -25.94 3.71
N ASN A 121 -15.08 -27.00 4.20
CA ASN A 121 -14.46 -28.06 3.40
C ASN A 121 -13.34 -27.60 2.44
N ARG A 122 -12.85 -26.36 2.57
CA ARG A 122 -11.77 -25.83 1.71
C ARG A 122 -10.39 -25.96 2.36
N VAL A 123 -9.45 -26.48 1.58
CA VAL A 123 -8.01 -26.49 1.90
C VAL A 123 -7.31 -25.53 0.96
N GLU A 124 -6.49 -24.64 1.51
CA GLU A 124 -5.63 -23.77 0.70
C GLU A 124 -4.31 -24.50 0.40
N ARG A 125 -4.01 -24.67 -0.88
CA ARG A 125 -2.82 -25.40 -1.37
C ARG A 125 -1.90 -24.53 -2.21
N ARG A 126 -2.37 -23.38 -2.68
CA ARG A 126 -1.62 -22.49 -3.57
C ARG A 126 -0.56 -21.76 -2.76
N LEU A 127 0.63 -21.69 -3.31
CA LEU A 127 1.64 -20.77 -2.82
C LEU A 127 1.31 -19.38 -3.37
N HIS A 128 1.43 -18.35 -2.54
CA HIS A 128 1.52 -17.00 -3.05
C HIS A 128 2.85 -16.92 -3.80
N VAL A 129 2.80 -16.72 -5.12
CA VAL A 129 3.98 -16.48 -5.94
C VAL A 129 4.34 -15.01 -5.73
N GLN A 130 5.48 -14.76 -5.09
CA GLN A 130 6.09 -13.45 -5.08
C GLN A 130 6.93 -13.37 -6.36
N ASP A 131 6.41 -12.68 -7.37
CA ASP A 131 7.21 -12.19 -8.50
C ASP A 131 8.03 -10.97 -8.06
#